data_AF-A0A921SXR0-F1
#
_entry.id   AF-A0A921SXR0-F1
#
_cell.length_a   1.000
_cell.length_b   1.000
_cell.length_c   1.000
_cell.angle_alpha   90.00
_cell.angle_beta   90.00
_cell.angle_gamma   90.00
#
_symmetry.space_group_name_H-M   'P 1'
#
loop_
_entity.id
_entity.type
_entity.pdbx_description
1 polymer ?
#
loop_
_entity_poly.entity_id
_entity_poly.type
_entity_poly.pdbx_seq_one_letter_code
_entity_poly.pdbx_strand_id
1 'polypeptide(L)'
;SEHVIQQAGQIQEGAWRLGVFRTLEDEHGPYAVLRLARSGDHQALELTLRPGEVEPLDGDGSLALLDAVPSTRERRGSVRVALEREPGASTGGSDDRA
;
A
#
# COMPACT_ATOMS: atom_id res chain seq x y z
N SER A 1 -11.01 1.05 0.19
CA SER A 1 -10.88 1.82 1.44
C SER A 1 -9.81 2.88 1.24
N GLU A 2 -9.88 4.01 1.94
CA GLU A 2 -8.84 5.05 1.91
C GLU A 2 -8.12 5.16 3.24
N HIS A 3 -6.81 5.40 3.21
CA HIS A 3 -5.97 5.50 4.39
C HIS A 3 -4.96 6.63 4.27
N VAL A 4 -4.66 7.28 5.39
CA VAL A 4 -3.53 8.22 5.53
C VAL A 4 -2.47 7.57 6.41
N ILE A 5 -1.24 7.49 5.91
CA ILE A 5 -0.14 6.80 6.58
C ILE A 5 1.06 7.74 6.68
N GLN A 6 1.57 7.98 7.88
CA GLN A 6 2.80 8.74 8.07
C GLN A 6 4.02 7.90 7.68
N GLN A 7 5.13 8.54 7.31
CA GLN A 7 6.39 7.85 7.01
C GLN A 7 6.87 7.00 8.19
N ALA A 8 7.28 5.77 7.90
CA ALA A 8 7.55 4.67 8.83
C ALA A 8 6.31 4.12 9.57
N GLY A 9 5.11 4.59 9.23
CA GLY A 9 3.85 3.99 9.60
C GLY A 9 3.46 2.86 8.65
N GLN A 10 2.46 2.08 9.06
CA GLN A 10 1.91 0.99 8.28
C GLN A 10 0.42 0.81 8.55
N ILE A 11 -0.27 0.19 7.61
CA ILE A 11 -1.62 -0.33 7.78
C ILE A 11 -1.65 -1.81 7.43
N GLN A 12 -2.68 -2.50 7.92
CA GLN A 12 -2.99 -3.85 7.51
C GLN A 12 -4.44 -3.89 7.03
N GLU A 13 -4.67 -4.39 5.82
CA GLU A 13 -6.00 -4.59 5.27
C GLU A 13 -6.09 -5.92 4.54
N GLY A 14 -7.01 -6.78 4.99
CA GLY A 14 -7.10 -8.15 4.50
C GLY A 14 -5.77 -8.89 4.70
N ALA A 15 -5.27 -9.51 3.63
CA ALA A 15 -3.99 -10.19 3.62
C ALA A 15 -2.79 -9.22 3.52
N TRP A 16 -3.00 -7.95 3.21
CA TRP A 16 -1.91 -7.02 2.88
C TRP A 16 -1.46 -6.21 4.09
N ARG A 17 -0.15 -6.09 4.24
CA ARG A 17 0.51 -5.10 5.10
C ARG A 17 1.22 -4.09 4.21
N LEU A 18 0.84 -2.83 4.34
CA LEU A 18 1.40 -1.72 3.57
C LEU A 18 2.12 -0.77 4.52
N GLY A 19 3.41 -0.54 4.28
CA GLY A 19 4.25 0.40 5.02
C GLY A 19 4.79 1.51 4.14
N VAL A 20 4.94 2.71 4.72
CA VAL A 20 5.57 3.85 4.03
C VAL A 20 7.06 3.86 4.37
N PHE A 21 7.90 3.54 3.40
CA PHE A 21 9.34 3.55 3.60
C PHE A 21 9.92 4.95 3.45
N ARG A 22 9.60 5.64 2.34
CA ARG A 22 10.03 7.02 2.09
C ARG A 22 8.94 7.83 1.39
N THR A 23 8.91 9.11 1.66
CA THR A 23 8.14 10.14 0.94
C THR A 23 9.11 11.21 0.46
N LEU A 24 9.22 11.39 -0.84
CA LEU A 24 10.29 12.12 -1.51
C LEU A 24 9.69 13.08 -2.55
N GLU A 25 10.52 13.95 -3.10
CA GLU A 25 10.16 14.88 -4.17
C GLU A 25 11.34 15.02 -5.14
N ASP A 26 11.02 15.02 -6.43
CA ASP A 26 11.96 15.31 -7.51
C ASP A 26 11.36 16.31 -8.50
N GLU A 27 12.00 16.51 -9.65
CA GLU A 27 11.56 17.44 -10.69
C GLU A 27 10.17 17.13 -11.28
N HIS A 28 9.65 15.92 -11.06
CA HIS A 28 8.31 15.50 -11.47
C HIS A 28 7.29 15.56 -10.31
N GLY A 29 7.68 16.13 -9.17
CA GLY A 29 6.83 16.30 -8.00
C GLY A 29 6.97 15.18 -6.97
N PRO A 30 6.04 15.12 -6.00
CA PRO A 30 6.14 14.20 -4.88
C PRO A 30 5.91 12.75 -5.31
N TYR A 31 6.59 11.83 -4.63
CA TYR A 31 6.45 10.39 -4.82
C TYR A 31 6.71 9.63 -3.52
N ALA A 32 6.28 8.37 -3.46
CA ALA A 32 6.44 7.53 -2.29
C ALA A 32 7.07 6.19 -2.65
N VAL A 33 7.92 5.68 -1.75
CA VAL A 33 8.38 4.30 -1.74
C VAL A 33 7.59 3.55 -0.67
N LEU A 34 6.78 2.60 -1.11
CA LEU A 34 5.92 1.78 -0.28
C LEU A 34 6.48 0.36 -0.20
N ARG A 35 6.29 -0.28 0.95
CA ARG A 35 6.58 -1.71 1.15
C ARG A 35 5.27 -2.45 1.32
N LEU A 36 5.03 -3.41 0.43
CA LEU A 36 3.84 -4.24 0.44
C LEU A 36 4.23 -5.68 0.75
N ALA A 37 3.62 -6.27 1.76
CA ALA A 37 3.79 -7.68 2.09
C ALA A 37 2.45 -8.37 2.19
N ARG A 38 2.33 -9.56 1.60
CA ARG A 38 1.16 -10.43 1.77
C ARG A 38 1.35 -11.30 3.00
N SER A 39 0.27 -11.53 3.74
CA SER A 39 0.27 -12.43 4.89
C SER A 39 0.60 -13.85 4.45
N GLY A 40 1.59 -14.47 5.10
CA GLY A 40 2.10 -15.78 4.71
C GLY A 40 3.29 -15.72 3.74
N ASP A 41 3.53 -14.59 3.09
CA ASP A 41 4.73 -14.38 2.28
C ASP A 41 5.87 -13.81 3.12
N HIS A 42 7.06 -14.35 2.90
CA HIS A 42 8.29 -13.88 3.55
C HIS A 42 8.97 -12.73 2.78
N GLN A 43 8.48 -12.39 1.59
CA GLN A 43 9.03 -11.33 0.76
C GLN A 43 8.09 -10.13 0.73
N ALA A 44 8.68 -8.94 0.84
CA ALA A 44 7.98 -7.68 0.64
C ALA A 44 8.36 -7.12 -0.74
N LEU A 45 7.37 -6.64 -1.47
CA LEU A 45 7.55 -5.88 -2.69
C LEU A 45 7.79 -4.41 -2.33
N GLU A 46 8.74 -3.77 -2.99
CA GLU A 46 8.93 -2.33 -2.94
C GLU A 46 8.30 -1.68 -4.18
N LEU A 47 7.36 -0.76 -3.95
CA LEU A 47 6.65 -0.02 -4.98
C LEU A 47 7.07 1.44 -4.91
N THR A 48 7.40 2.03 -6.06
CA THR A 48 7.64 3.47 -6.18
C THR A 48 6.49 4.06 -6.97
N LEU A 49 5.66 4.87 -6.31
CA LEU A 49 4.44 5.44 -6.88
C LEU A 49 4.42 6.95 -6.79
N ARG A 50 3.77 7.59 -7.77
CA ARG A 50 3.39 9.01 -7.77
C ARG A 50 1.89 9.19 -7.56
N PRO A 51 1.43 10.35 -7.04
CA PRO A 51 0.01 10.64 -6.95
C PRO A 51 -0.71 10.44 -8.30
N GLY A 52 -1.78 9.65 -8.29
CA GLY A 52 -2.54 9.24 -9.46
C GLY A 52 -2.14 7.89 -10.06
N GLU A 53 -1.01 7.31 -9.66
CA GLU A 53 -0.60 5.97 -10.10
C GLU A 53 -1.35 4.88 -9.33
N VAL A 54 -1.63 3.79 -10.04
CA VAL A 54 -2.34 2.61 -9.54
C VAL A 54 -1.51 1.38 -9.83
N GLU A 55 -1.20 0.62 -8.78
CA GLU A 55 -0.52 -0.66 -8.86
C GLU A 55 -1.53 -1.80 -8.69
N PRO A 56 -1.64 -2.75 -9.63
CA PRO A 56 -2.43 -3.95 -9.43
C PRO A 56 -1.80 -4.85 -8.36
N LEU A 57 -2.62 -5.37 -7.45
CA LEU A 57 -2.20 -6.34 -6.44
C LEU A 57 -2.69 -7.72 -6.89
N ASP A 58 -1.76 -8.59 -7.29
CA ASP A 58 -2.03 -9.90 -7.91
C ASP A 58 -3.23 -10.64 -7.29
N GLY A 59 -4.36 -10.60 -8.00
CA GLY A 59 -5.61 -11.31 -7.67
C GLY A 59 -6.41 -10.77 -6.49
N ASP A 60 -5.93 -9.73 -5.81
CA ASP A 60 -6.53 -9.23 -4.57
C ASP A 60 -7.11 -7.80 -4.70
N GLY A 61 -6.80 -7.09 -5.79
CA GLY A 61 -7.30 -5.73 -6.01
C GLY A 61 -6.25 -4.77 -6.54
N SER A 62 -6.30 -3.52 -6.09
CA SER A 62 -5.39 -2.47 -6.53
C SER A 62 -5.00 -1.53 -5.38
N LEU A 63 -3.82 -0.92 -5.51
CA LEU A 63 -3.30 0.12 -4.64
C LEU A 63 -3.12 1.40 -5.46
N ALA A 64 -3.89 2.45 -5.15
CA ALA A 64 -3.70 3.77 -5.74
C ALA A 64 -2.99 4.71 -4.74
N LEU A 65 -1.99 5.44 -5.19
CA LEU A 65 -1.44 6.56 -4.43
C LEU A 65 -2.26 7.81 -4.76
N LEU A 66 -3.04 8.31 -3.81
CA LEU A 66 -3.91 9.47 -4.01
C LEU A 66 -3.17 10.79 -3.78
N ASP A 67 -2.27 10.80 -2.81
CA ASP A 67 -1.49 11.98 -2.45
C ASP A 67 -0.21 11.58 -1.71
N ALA A 68 0.83 12.40 -1.80
CA ALA A 68 2.09 12.22 -1.10
C ALA A 68 2.63 13.57 -0.62
N VAL A 69 2.88 13.67 0.67
CA VAL A 69 3.55 14.79 1.31
C VAL A 69 4.99 14.37 1.60
N PRO A 70 6.00 14.97 0.94
CA PRO A 70 7.40 14.65 1.16
C PRO A 70 7.82 14.88 2.61
N SER A 71 8.76 14.06 3.08
CA SER A 71 9.37 14.31 4.39
C SER A 71 10.37 15.45 4.29
N THR A 72 10.41 16.31 5.31
CA THR A 72 11.48 17.30 5.47
C THR A 72 12.36 16.90 6.65
N ARG A 73 13.40 17.69 6.92
CA ARG A 73 14.25 17.50 8.11
C ARG A 73 13.45 17.66 9.41
N GLU A 74 12.41 18.47 9.41
CA GLU A 74 11.62 18.87 10.58
C GLU A 74 10.31 18.09 10.71
N ARG A 75 9.83 17.45 9.63
CA ARG A 75 8.51 16.81 9.58
C ARG A 75 8.55 15.48 8.85
N ARG A 76 7.90 14.47 9.45
CA ARG A 76 7.61 13.22 8.75
C ARG A 76 6.62 13.49 7.63
N GLY A 77 6.92 12.95 6.45
CA GLY A 77 5.98 12.95 5.36
C GLY A 77 4.83 11.96 5.60
N SER A 78 3.90 11.93 4.66
CA SER A 78 2.74 11.05 4.72
C SER A 78 2.20 10.77 3.33
N VAL A 79 1.47 9.68 3.19
CA VAL A 79 0.75 9.35 1.95
C VAL A 79 -0.73 9.19 2.24
N ARG A 80 -1.55 9.45 1.23
CA ARG A 80 -2.94 8.98 1.19
C ARG A 80 -3.06 7.94 0.10
N VAL A 81 -3.58 6.77 0.43
CA VAL A 81 -3.70 5.63 -0.48
C VAL A 81 -5.13 5.11 -0.51
N ALA A 82 -5.54 4.57 -1.64
CA ALA A 82 -6.76 3.76 -1.75
C ALA A 82 -6.39 2.30 -2.01
N LEU A 83 -6.99 1.40 -1.24
CA LEU A 83 -6.93 -0.03 -1.46
C LEU A 83 -8.30 -0.50 -1.95
N GLU A 84 -8.37 -0.93 -3.21
CA GLU A 84 -9.56 -1.56 -3.74
C GLU A 84 -9.39 -3.07 -3.66
N ARG A 85 -10.46 -3.79 -3.34
CA ARG A 85 -10.47 -5.25 -3.33
C ARG A 85 -11.30 -5.74 -4.49
N GLU A 86 -10.80 -6.73 -5.23
CA GLU A 86 -11.62 -7.42 -6.22
C GLU A 86 -12.73 -8.21 -5.51
N PRO A 87 -14.01 -8.01 -5.86
CA PRO A 87 -15.12 -8.78 -5.33
C PRO A 87 -15.09 -10.19 -5.93
N GLY A 88 -14.29 -11.09 -5.35
CA GLY A 88 -14.18 -12.46 -5.87
C GLY A 88 -13.20 -13.39 -5.15
N ALA A 89 -12.32 -12.89 -4.28
CA ALA A 89 -11.49 -13.74 -3.43
C ALA A 89 -12.33 -14.33 -2.28
N SER A 90 -13.28 -15.22 -2.62
CA SER A 90 -13.98 -16.04 -1.65
C SER A 90 -12.94 -16.85 -0.87
N THR A 91 -12.90 -16.63 0.43
CA THR A 91 -12.36 -17.60 1.38
C THR A 91 -13.09 -18.91 1.15
N GLY A 92 -12.46 -19.82 0.40
CA GLY A 92 -12.87 -21.21 0.33
C GLY A 92 -12.73 -21.81 1.72
N GLY A 93 -13.82 -21.75 2.49
CA GLY A 93 -13.98 -22.59 3.65
C GLY A 93 -14.03 -24.03 3.18
N SER A 94 -12.89 -24.72 3.23
CA SER A 94 -12.91 -26.17 3.37
C SER A 94 -13.33 -26.48 4.80
N ASP A 95 -14.64 -26.36 5.03
CA ASP A 95 -15.32 -27.08 6.10
C ASP A 95 -15.43 -28.52 5.61
N ASP A 96 -14.32 -29.26 5.68
CA ASP A 96 -14.28 -30.67 5.34
C ASP A 96 -14.81 -31.44 6.56
N ARG A 97 -16.11 -31.72 6.51
CA ARG A 97 -16.79 -32.69 7.37
C ARG A 97 -16.47 -34.10 6.87
N ALA A 98 -15.94 -34.94 7.76
CA ALA A 98 -16.36 -36.34 7.94
C ALA A 98 -15.86 -36.88 9.28
#